data_AF-A0A649URD1-F1
#
_entry.id   AF-A0A649URD1-F1
#
_cell.length_a   1.000
_cell.length_b   1.000
_cell.length_c   1.000
_cell.angle_alpha   90.00
_cell.angle_beta   90.00
_cell.angle_gamma   90.00
#
_symmetry.space_group_name_H-M   'P 1'
#
loop_
_entity.id
_entity.type
_entity.pdbx_description
1 polymer ?
#
loop_
_entity_poly.entity_id
_entity_poly.type
_entity_poly.pdbx_seq_one_letter_code
_entity_poly.pdbx_strand_id
1 'polypeptide(L)'
;MTQGTLIRKLCTYTAPNPTRRAIFEFDKLVRSIYTLRYLRDPQLERNVHRSQNRIESYHQLRSSIAQVGGKKELTGRTDIEIEICNQCARLIANAVIYYNSAILSRLLTKCEATGNAKALAALTQISPAAWRHILLNGHYTFQSDGKVIDLDALVAGVELA
;
A
#
# COMPACT_ATOMS: atom_id res chain seq x y z
N MET A 1 26.40 6.34 18.85
CA MET A 1 26.05 7.60 18.16
C MET A 1 25.29 7.24 16.89
N THR A 2 24.06 7.72 16.68
CA THR A 2 23.25 7.29 15.51
C THR A 2 23.48 8.21 14.31
N GLN A 3 23.18 7.71 13.10
CA GLN A 3 23.25 8.51 11.86
C GLN A 3 22.44 9.82 11.99
N GLY A 4 21.27 9.77 12.64
CA GLY A 4 20.43 10.95 12.87
C GLY A 4 21.08 12.02 13.76
N THR A 5 21.82 11.62 14.81
CA THR A 5 22.56 12.57 15.65
C THR A 5 23.68 13.26 14.87
N LEU A 6 24.33 12.52 13.97
CA LEU A 6 25.43 13.01 13.13
C LEU A 6 24.93 14.05 12.11
N ILE A 7 23.86 13.73 11.38
CA ILE A 7 23.22 14.65 10.43
C ILE A 7 22.70 15.90 11.15
N ARG A 8 22.08 15.75 12.33
CA ARG A 8 21.60 16.91 13.10
C ARG A 8 22.72 17.86 13.48
N LYS A 9 23.86 17.33 13.96
CA LYS A 9 25.06 18.15 14.23
C LYS A 9 25.58 18.83 12.96
N LEU A 10 25.64 18.12 11.83
CA LEU A 10 26.08 18.70 10.55
C LEU A 10 25.17 19.84 10.07
N CYS A 11 23.86 19.72 10.31
CA CYS A 11 22.88 20.76 9.99
C CYS A 11 22.97 21.98 10.92
N THR A 12 23.63 21.90 12.08
CA THR A 12 23.88 23.08 12.94
C THR A 12 24.96 24.01 12.39
N TYR A 13 25.85 23.52 11.52
CA TYR A 13 26.82 24.39 10.85
C TYR A 13 26.13 25.32 9.85
N THR A 14 26.69 26.52 9.66
CA THR A 14 26.19 27.48 8.65
C THR A 14 26.36 26.93 7.23
N ALA A 15 25.53 27.37 6.28
CA ALA A 15 25.57 26.93 4.88
C ALA A 15 26.96 27.02 4.19
N PRO A 16 27.81 28.04 4.44
CA PRO A 16 29.14 28.11 3.86
C PRO A 16 30.17 27.15 4.49
N ASN A 17 29.83 26.45 5.58
CA ASN A 17 30.74 25.49 6.20
C ASN A 17 31.16 24.41 5.17
N PRO A 18 32.47 24.18 4.97
CA PRO A 18 32.96 23.32 3.90
C PRO A 18 32.51 21.87 4.06
N THR A 19 32.44 21.35 5.30
CA THR A 19 32.00 19.99 5.59
C THR A 19 30.51 19.80 5.32
N ARG A 20 29.67 20.76 5.75
CA ARG A 20 28.24 20.74 5.42
C ARG A 20 28.04 20.78 3.90
N ARG A 21 28.74 21.68 3.20
CA ARG A 21 28.65 21.81 1.75
C ARG A 21 29.07 20.53 1.03
N ALA A 22 30.20 19.93 1.40
CA ALA A 22 30.70 18.70 0.79
C ALA A 22 29.68 17.54 0.87
N ILE A 23 29.03 17.36 2.03
CA ILE A 23 28.04 16.30 2.23
C ILE A 23 26.78 16.53 1.38
N PHE A 24 26.30 17.78 1.30
CA PHE A 24 25.12 18.11 0.49
C PHE A 24 25.42 18.00 -1.01
N GLU A 25 26.60 18.40 -1.47
CA GLU A 25 27.02 18.19 -2.86
C GLU A 25 27.18 16.70 -3.17
N PHE A 26 27.65 15.89 -2.22
CA PHE A 26 27.67 14.44 -2.37
C PHE A 26 26.26 13.84 -2.51
N ASP A 27 25.27 14.26 -1.68
CA ASP A 27 23.87 13.83 -1.83
C ASP A 27 23.31 14.20 -3.22
N LYS A 28 23.59 15.43 -3.69
CA LYS A 28 23.19 15.88 -5.04
C LYS A 28 23.81 15.00 -6.12
N LEU A 29 25.07 14.62 -5.99
CA LEU A 29 25.76 13.75 -6.94
C LEU A 29 25.10 12.36 -6.99
N VAL A 30 24.85 11.75 -5.83
CA VAL A 30 24.17 10.45 -5.73
C VAL A 30 22.77 10.53 -6.33
N ARG A 31 22.00 11.59 -6.01
CA ARG A 31 20.67 11.83 -6.57
C ARG A 31 20.71 12.01 -8.08
N SER A 32 21.67 12.76 -8.60
CA SER A 32 21.82 13.00 -10.04
C SER A 32 22.13 11.71 -10.79
N ILE A 33 23.04 10.87 -10.26
CA ILE A 33 23.32 9.55 -10.83
C ILE A 33 22.04 8.69 -10.84
N TYR A 34 21.28 8.67 -9.74
CA TYR A 34 20.02 7.94 -9.68
C TYR A 34 19.01 8.45 -10.71
N THR A 35 18.80 9.76 -10.81
CA THR A 35 17.87 10.36 -11.78
C THR A 35 18.26 10.03 -13.22
N LEU A 36 19.55 10.12 -13.56
CA LEU A 36 20.03 9.75 -14.89
C LEU A 36 19.84 8.25 -15.17
N ARG A 37 20.07 7.38 -14.18
CA ARG A 37 19.78 5.94 -14.31
C ARG A 37 18.29 5.68 -14.50
N TYR A 38 17.45 6.36 -13.74
CA TYR A 38 15.99 6.27 -13.82
C TYR A 38 15.49 6.63 -15.22
N LEU A 39 15.98 7.75 -15.79
CA LEU A 39 15.61 8.19 -17.13
C LEU A 39 16.12 7.27 -18.25
N ARG A 40 17.23 6.57 -18.03
CA ARG A 40 17.86 5.69 -19.04
C ARG A 40 17.34 4.26 -19.01
N ASP A 41 16.83 3.79 -17.88
CA ASP A 41 16.39 2.41 -17.67
C ASP A 41 14.87 2.35 -17.44
N PRO A 42 14.09 2.05 -18.50
CA PRO A 42 12.63 1.91 -18.39
C PRO A 42 12.20 0.81 -17.40
N GLN A 43 13.04 -0.20 -17.16
CA GLN A 43 12.71 -1.25 -16.21
C GLN A 43 12.83 -0.75 -14.76
N LEU A 44 13.84 0.08 -14.46
CA LEU A 44 13.95 0.76 -13.17
C LEU A 44 12.74 1.67 -12.92
N GLU A 45 12.35 2.46 -13.92
CA GLU A 45 11.15 3.31 -13.87
C GLU A 45 9.89 2.48 -13.56
N ARG A 46 9.63 1.42 -14.33
CA ARG A 46 8.47 0.54 -14.11
C ARG A 46 8.44 -0.07 -12.71
N ASN A 47 9.59 -0.48 -12.19
CA ASN A 47 9.68 -1.06 -10.85
C ASN A 47 9.38 -0.04 -9.75
N VAL A 48 9.87 1.20 -9.91
CA VAL A 48 9.58 2.31 -8.99
C VAL A 48 8.10 2.68 -9.05
N HIS A 49 7.54 2.85 -10.25
CA HIS A 49 6.12 3.13 -10.43
C HIS A 49 5.23 2.02 -9.85
N ARG A 50 5.57 0.75 -10.06
CA ARG A 50 4.82 -0.37 -9.46
C ARG A 50 4.79 -0.27 -7.93
N SER A 51 5.92 0.09 -7.31
CA SER A 51 6.03 0.24 -5.86
C SER A 51 5.23 1.44 -5.36
N GLN A 52 5.29 2.57 -6.06
CA GLN A 52 4.50 3.78 -5.76
C GLN A 52 3.01 3.51 -5.89
N ASN A 53 2.57 2.88 -7.00
CA ASN A 53 1.17 2.55 -7.24
C ASN A 53 0.59 1.67 -6.12
N ARG A 54 1.39 0.79 -5.51
CA ARG A 54 0.95 -0.02 -4.35
C ARG A 54 0.66 0.85 -3.12
N ILE A 55 1.55 1.78 -2.82
CA ILE A 55 1.40 2.72 -1.69
C ILE A 55 0.22 3.66 -1.95
N GLU A 56 0.10 4.17 -3.17
CA GLU A 56 -0.99 5.04 -3.58
C GLU A 56 -2.34 4.31 -3.52
N SER A 57 -2.43 3.07 -4.00
CA SER A 57 -3.65 2.24 -3.88
C SER A 57 -4.08 2.07 -2.42
N TYR A 58 -3.12 1.85 -1.51
CA TYR A 58 -3.40 1.79 -0.07
C TYR A 58 -3.92 3.13 0.47
N HIS A 59 -3.32 4.26 0.05
CA HIS A 59 -3.78 5.58 0.48
C HIS A 59 -5.18 5.92 -0.06
N GLN A 60 -5.48 5.54 -1.31
CA GLN A 60 -6.81 5.72 -1.89
C GLN A 60 -7.86 4.84 -1.20
N LEU A 61 -7.51 3.61 -0.82
CA LEU A 61 -8.34 2.76 0.06
C LEU A 61 -8.58 3.42 1.41
N ARG A 62 -7.53 3.89 2.09
CA ARG A 62 -7.62 4.61 3.37
C ARG A 62 -8.53 5.85 3.27
N SER A 63 -8.38 6.64 2.22
CA SER A 63 -9.22 7.82 1.96
C SER A 63 -10.69 7.40 1.76
N SER A 64 -10.94 6.33 1.01
CA SER A 64 -12.29 5.80 0.81
C SER A 64 -12.94 5.32 2.11
N ILE A 65 -12.17 4.66 2.99
CA ILE A 65 -12.62 4.26 4.33
C ILE A 65 -12.93 5.48 5.19
N ALA A 66 -12.08 6.50 5.17
CA ALA A 66 -12.29 7.71 5.97
C ALA A 66 -13.50 8.54 5.51
N GLN A 67 -13.89 8.43 4.24
CA GLN A 67 -15.08 9.09 3.71
C GLN A 67 -16.40 8.45 4.18
N VAL A 68 -16.36 7.19 4.64
CA VAL A 68 -17.50 6.48 5.25
C VAL A 68 -17.94 7.26 6.49
N GLY A 69 -19.18 7.77 6.48
CA GLY A 69 -19.73 8.51 7.63
C GLY A 69 -19.61 10.04 7.58
N GLY A 70 -19.26 10.65 6.44
CA GLY A 70 -19.50 12.10 6.22
C GLY A 70 -18.31 12.95 5.79
N LYS A 71 -17.38 12.40 4.98
CA LYS A 71 -16.28 13.14 4.32
C LYS A 71 -15.25 13.83 5.25
N LYS A 72 -15.20 13.48 6.54
CA LYS A 72 -14.15 13.99 7.45
C LYS A 72 -12.97 13.04 7.45
N GLU A 73 -11.87 13.44 6.81
CA GLU A 73 -10.61 12.66 6.80
C GLU A 73 -10.03 12.45 8.21
N LEU A 74 -10.40 13.33 9.15
CA LEU A 74 -10.06 13.23 10.57
C LEU A 74 -11.36 13.25 11.38
N THR A 75 -11.73 12.09 11.93
CA THR A 75 -12.87 11.96 12.83
C THR A 75 -12.37 11.88 14.26
N GLY A 76 -12.87 12.78 15.12
CA GLY A 76 -12.42 12.94 16.50
C GLY A 76 -12.28 14.42 16.86
N ARG A 77 -12.47 14.78 18.13
CA ARG A 77 -12.28 16.14 18.66
C ARG A 77 -11.00 16.26 19.49
N THR A 78 -10.44 15.13 19.92
CA THR A 78 -9.18 15.02 20.67
C THR A 78 -8.14 14.21 19.91
N ASP A 79 -6.85 14.41 20.24
CA ASP A 79 -5.75 13.65 19.63
C ASP A 79 -5.91 12.13 19.81
N ILE A 80 -6.45 11.70 20.95
CA ILE A 80 -6.70 10.29 21.26
C ILE A 80 -7.79 9.72 20.34
N GLU A 81 -8.90 10.44 20.17
CA GLU A 81 -9.98 10.00 19.28
C GLU A 81 -9.53 9.94 17.82
N ILE A 82 -8.73 10.91 17.38
CA ILE A 82 -8.14 10.93 16.03
C ILE A 82 -7.22 9.71 15.85
N GLU A 83 -6.39 9.40 16.83
CA GLU A 83 -5.49 8.25 16.74
C GLU A 83 -6.26 6.92 16.75
N ILE A 84 -7.29 6.78 17.59
CA ILE A 84 -8.18 5.61 17.58
C ILE A 84 -8.83 5.46 16.19
N CYS A 85 -9.40 6.53 15.64
CA CYS A 85 -10.00 6.51 14.30
C CYS A 85 -8.97 6.10 13.24
N ASN A 86 -7.76 6.64 13.31
CA ASN A 86 -6.65 6.29 12.41
C ASN A 86 -6.31 4.80 12.50
N GLN A 87 -6.23 4.22 13.70
CA GLN A 87 -5.96 2.80 13.90
C GLN A 87 -7.12 1.90 13.43
N CYS A 88 -8.37 2.29 13.68
CA CYS A 88 -9.53 1.57 13.15
C CYS A 88 -9.52 1.56 11.61
N ALA A 89 -9.24 2.69 10.95
CA ALA A 89 -9.12 2.76 9.50
C ALA A 89 -7.97 1.88 8.97
N ARG A 90 -6.84 1.79 9.69
CA ARG A 90 -5.74 0.85 9.36
C ARG A 90 -6.20 -0.59 9.45
N LEU A 91 -6.92 -0.94 10.51
CA LEU A 91 -7.43 -2.29 10.74
C LEU A 91 -8.36 -2.71 9.60
N ILE A 92 -9.31 -1.85 9.21
CA ILE A 92 -10.24 -2.12 8.11
C ILE A 92 -9.47 -2.28 6.78
N ALA A 93 -8.53 -1.39 6.48
CA ALA A 93 -7.72 -1.48 5.26
C ALA A 93 -6.93 -2.80 5.21
N ASN A 94 -6.34 -3.22 6.33
CA ASN A 94 -5.61 -4.47 6.43
C ASN A 94 -6.54 -5.69 6.29
N ALA A 95 -7.76 -5.64 6.85
CA ALA A 95 -8.74 -6.71 6.68
C ALA A 95 -9.17 -6.87 5.22
N VAL A 96 -9.39 -5.76 4.51
CA VAL A 96 -9.67 -5.75 3.06
C VAL A 96 -8.51 -6.36 2.27
N ILE A 97 -7.28 -5.91 2.54
CA ILE A 97 -6.09 -6.44 1.87
C ILE A 97 -5.93 -7.92 2.13
N TYR A 98 -6.11 -8.36 3.38
CA TYR A 98 -6.04 -9.76 3.76
C TYR A 98 -7.09 -10.59 3.01
N TYR A 99 -8.35 -10.15 2.98
CA TYR A 99 -9.42 -10.82 2.27
C TYR A 99 -9.10 -11.00 0.77
N ASN A 100 -8.70 -9.93 0.10
CA ASN A 100 -8.32 -9.98 -1.30
C ASN A 100 -7.10 -10.88 -1.54
N SER A 101 -6.06 -10.75 -0.71
CA SER A 101 -4.88 -11.62 -0.78
C SER A 101 -5.23 -13.09 -0.58
N ALA A 102 -6.10 -13.41 0.37
CA ALA A 102 -6.50 -14.79 0.64
C ALA A 102 -7.27 -15.43 -0.53
N ILE A 103 -8.08 -14.65 -1.24
CA ILE A 103 -8.76 -15.08 -2.48
C ILE A 103 -7.76 -15.24 -3.62
N LEU A 104 -6.91 -14.23 -3.84
CA LEU A 104 -5.90 -14.25 -4.91
C LEU A 104 -4.89 -15.39 -4.73
N SER A 105 -4.49 -15.70 -3.49
CA SER A 105 -3.62 -16.82 -3.19
C SER A 105 -4.26 -18.17 -3.54
N ARG A 106 -5.56 -18.35 -3.26
CA ARG A 106 -6.28 -19.58 -3.64
C ARG A 106 -6.44 -19.71 -5.15
N LEU A 107 -6.79 -18.60 -5.82
CA LEU A 107 -6.86 -18.55 -7.28
C LEU A 107 -5.51 -18.87 -7.91
N LEU A 108 -4.42 -18.36 -7.36
CA LEU A 108 -3.06 -18.66 -7.79
C LEU A 108 -2.80 -20.17 -7.75
N THR A 109 -3.06 -20.82 -6.62
CA THR A 109 -2.87 -22.28 -6.47
C THR A 109 -3.73 -23.07 -7.46
N LYS A 110 -4.98 -22.66 -7.70
CA LYS A 110 -5.86 -23.29 -8.70
C LYS A 110 -5.31 -23.12 -10.12
N CYS A 111 -4.83 -21.93 -10.48
CA CYS A 111 -4.26 -21.63 -11.79
C CYS A 111 -2.93 -22.37 -12.05
N GLU A 112 -2.08 -22.50 -11.03
CA GLU A 112 -0.85 -23.27 -11.10
C GLU A 112 -1.15 -24.77 -11.30
N ALA A 113 -2.13 -25.33 -10.58
CA ALA A 113 -2.54 -26.73 -10.73
C ALA A 113 -3.13 -27.04 -12.11
N THR A 114 -3.79 -26.06 -12.73
CA THR A 114 -4.40 -26.19 -14.07
C THR A 114 -3.47 -25.81 -15.22
N GLY A 115 -2.29 -25.26 -14.92
CA GLY A 115 -1.30 -24.86 -15.91
C GLY A 115 -1.71 -23.67 -16.80
N ASN A 116 -2.70 -22.87 -16.38
CA ASN A 116 -3.21 -21.76 -17.19
C ASN A 116 -2.31 -20.51 -17.08
N ALA A 117 -1.36 -20.39 -18.00
CA ALA A 117 -0.41 -19.27 -18.05
C ALA A 117 -1.08 -17.89 -18.27
N LYS A 118 -2.23 -17.83 -18.95
CA LYS A 118 -2.97 -16.57 -19.16
C LYS A 118 -3.59 -16.08 -17.86
N ALA A 119 -4.26 -17.00 -17.15
CA ALA A 119 -4.85 -16.70 -15.84
C ALA A 119 -3.78 -16.27 -14.83
N LEU A 120 -2.62 -16.93 -14.84
CA LEU A 120 -1.48 -16.54 -14.01
C LEU A 120 -1.00 -15.12 -14.30
N ALA A 121 -0.83 -14.77 -15.58
CA ALA A 121 -0.45 -13.42 -15.97
C ALA A 121 -1.49 -12.38 -15.56
N ALA A 122 -2.78 -12.67 -15.69
CA ALA A 122 -3.86 -11.79 -15.25
C ALA A 122 -3.84 -11.56 -13.73
N LEU A 123 -3.63 -12.62 -12.93
CA LEU A 123 -3.54 -12.53 -11.47
C LEU A 123 -2.43 -11.58 -11.01
N THR A 124 -1.28 -11.56 -11.70
CA THR A 124 -0.17 -10.66 -11.34
C THR A 124 -0.49 -9.17 -11.47
N GLN A 125 -1.52 -8.82 -12.24
CA GLN A 125 -1.96 -7.44 -12.45
C GLN A 125 -2.98 -6.97 -11.40
N ILE A 126 -3.55 -7.89 -10.61
CA ILE A 126 -4.59 -7.55 -9.63
C ILE A 126 -3.93 -7.08 -8.34
N SER A 127 -4.24 -5.84 -7.94
CA SER A 127 -3.78 -5.28 -6.67
C SER A 127 -4.57 -5.86 -5.50
N PRO A 128 -3.92 -6.43 -4.47
CA PRO A 128 -4.60 -6.85 -3.24
C PRO A 128 -5.23 -5.67 -2.48
N ALA A 129 -4.79 -4.44 -2.74
CA ALA A 129 -5.37 -3.26 -2.15
C ALA A 129 -6.67 -2.82 -2.83
N ALA A 130 -7.10 -3.43 -3.93
CA ALA A 130 -8.32 -3.04 -4.64
C ALA A 130 -9.57 -3.11 -3.75
N TRP A 131 -10.47 -2.14 -3.86
CA TRP A 131 -11.63 -2.04 -2.96
C TRP A 131 -12.92 -1.61 -3.63
N ARG A 132 -12.90 -1.31 -4.94
CA ARG A 132 -14.10 -0.89 -5.67
C ARG A 132 -15.20 -1.95 -5.68
N HIS A 133 -14.83 -3.23 -5.53
CA HIS A 133 -15.77 -4.35 -5.40
C HIS A 133 -16.34 -4.52 -3.99
N ILE A 134 -15.84 -3.76 -3.00
CA ILE A 134 -16.28 -3.84 -1.62
C ILE A 134 -17.18 -2.63 -1.34
N LEU A 135 -18.42 -2.92 -0.97
CA LEU A 135 -19.32 -1.89 -0.47
C LEU A 135 -18.84 -1.50 0.94
N LEU A 136 -18.37 -0.26 1.10
CA LEU A 136 -17.93 0.29 2.39
C LEU A 136 -19.03 1.10 3.12
N ASN A 137 -20.03 1.58 2.37
CA ASN A 137 -21.17 2.33 2.89
C ASN A 137 -22.43 1.48 2.80
N GLY A 138 -23.18 1.40 3.90
CA GLY A 138 -24.47 0.72 3.91
C GLY A 138 -24.86 0.25 5.31
N HIS A 139 -25.98 -0.46 5.38
CA HIS A 139 -26.40 -1.15 6.58
C HIS A 139 -25.89 -2.59 6.54
N TYR A 140 -25.09 -2.97 7.53
CA TYR A 140 -24.57 -4.32 7.68
C TYR A 140 -25.26 -5.01 8.84
N THR A 141 -25.73 -6.22 8.60
CA THR A 141 -26.23 -7.11 9.65
C THR A 141 -25.15 -8.13 9.94
N PHE A 142 -24.56 -8.07 11.14
CA PHE A 142 -23.57 -9.06 11.54
C PHE A 142 -24.27 -10.35 11.95
N GLN A 143 -23.97 -11.44 11.25
CA GLN A 143 -24.46 -12.76 11.62
C GLN A 143 -23.63 -13.28 12.80
N SER A 144 -24.31 -13.65 13.89
CA SER A 144 -23.66 -14.13 15.12
C SER A 144 -23.53 -15.66 15.20
N ASP A 145 -23.94 -16.41 14.17
CA ASP A 145 -23.97 -17.88 14.25
C ASP A 145 -22.59 -18.55 14.14
N GLY A 146 -21.53 -17.76 13.92
CA GLY A 146 -20.15 -18.26 13.86
C GLY A 146 -19.78 -18.93 12.53
N LYS A 147 -20.64 -18.90 11.51
CA LYS A 147 -20.28 -19.34 10.15
C LYS A 147 -19.10 -18.53 9.63
N VAL A 148 -17.99 -19.22 9.47
CA VAL A 148 -16.78 -18.69 8.82
C VAL A 148 -17.04 -18.63 7.32
N ILE A 149 -16.55 -17.57 6.66
CA ILE A 149 -16.59 -17.46 5.20
C ILE A 149 -15.71 -18.57 4.62
N ASP A 150 -16.32 -19.49 3.87
CA ASP A 150 -15.60 -20.50 3.11
C ASP A 150 -15.03 -19.87 1.82
N LEU A 151 -13.75 -19.51 1.89
CA LEU A 151 -13.03 -18.90 0.79
C LEU A 151 -12.76 -19.89 -0.36
N ASP A 152 -12.71 -21.19 -0.08
CA ASP A 152 -12.47 -22.22 -1.08
C ASP A 152 -13.74 -22.44 -1.92
N ALA A 153 -14.91 -22.46 -1.29
CA ALA A 153 -16.20 -22.46 -1.97
C ALA A 153 -16.39 -21.21 -2.85
N LEU A 154 -15.97 -20.04 -2.38
CA LEU A 154 -16.01 -18.78 -3.14
C LEU A 154 -15.17 -18.84 -4.43
N VAL A 155 -14.00 -19.47 -4.38
CA VAL A 155 -13.06 -19.56 -5.49
C VAL A 155 -13.40 -20.70 -6.47
N ALA A 156 -14.15 -21.71 -6.01
CA ALA A 156 -14.54 -22.86 -6.83
C ALA A 156 -15.26 -22.43 -8.13
N GLY A 157 -16.20 -21.48 -8.04
CA GLY A 157 -17.00 -21.00 -9.18
C GLY A 157 -16.32 -19.93 -10.05
N VAL A 158 -15.10 -19.50 -9.72
CA VAL A 158 -14.39 -18.49 -10.50
C VAL A 158 -13.53 -19.17 -11.57
N GLU A 159 -13.83 -18.90 -12.83
CA GLU A 159 -13.01 -19.26 -13.98
C GLU A 159 -12.35 -18.01 -14.56
N LEU A 160 -11.02 -18.00 -14.59
CA LEU A 160 -10.23 -16.94 -15.21
C LEU A 160 -9.97 -17.34 -16.67
N ALA A 161 -10.57 -16.59 -17.60
CA ALA A 161 -10.47 -16.80 -19.06
C ALA A 161 -9.07 -16.53 -19.62
#